data_AF-A0AAW2U1S1-F1
#
_entry.id   AF-A0AAW2U1S1-F1
#
_cell.length_a   1.000
_cell.length_b   1.000
_cell.length_c   1.000
_cell.angle_alpha   90.00
_cell.angle_beta   90.00
_cell.angle_gamma   90.00
#
_symmetry.space_group_name_H-M   'P 1'
#
loop_
_entity.id
_entity.type
_entity.pdbx_description
1 polymer ?
#
loop_
_entity_poly.entity_id
_entity_poly.type
_entity_poly.pdbx_seq_one_letter_code
_entity_poly.pdbx_strand_id
1 'polypeptide(L)'
;MYEKNLPRREGLTSEFEDGVTAFIEWAKFEHAYMDDEKIKCPCRKSKSEVFKTSDKLIRDLGLPVEKIDACKNGCILYWKNDIDLDYCKFCGGARYKPTRERNTNYKKTPYAILRYLPLTSRLQRLYASEATAEQMTWHANH
;
A
#
# COMPACT_ATOMS: atom_id res chain seq x y z
N MET A 1 1.81 -20.14 -0.90
CA MET A 1 1.98 -18.86 -0.17
C MET A 1 1.97 -19.24 1.30
N TYR A 2 3.01 -18.92 2.07
CA TYR A 2 3.14 -19.36 3.47
C TYR A 2 1.96 -18.82 4.30
N GLU A 3 1.28 -19.70 5.04
CA GLU A 3 0.16 -19.33 5.90
C GLU A 3 0.69 -18.61 7.15
N LYS A 4 0.69 -17.28 7.07
CA LYS A 4 1.20 -16.43 8.14
C LYS A 4 0.32 -16.44 9.40
N ASN A 5 -0.99 -16.58 9.24
CA ASN A 5 -1.94 -16.37 10.33
C ASN A 5 -2.67 -17.68 10.66
N LEU A 6 -2.93 -17.89 11.94
CA LEU A 6 -3.85 -18.92 12.42
C LEU A 6 -5.25 -18.71 11.82
N PRO A 7 -6.09 -19.77 11.78
CA PRO A 7 -7.49 -19.64 11.42
C PRO A 7 -8.15 -18.49 12.19
N ARG A 8 -9.04 -17.74 11.53
CA ARG A 8 -9.70 -16.53 12.06
C ARG A 8 -8.78 -15.33 12.36
N ARG A 9 -7.51 -15.38 11.96
CA ARG A 9 -6.51 -14.29 12.14
C ARG A 9 -6.25 -13.93 13.61
N GLU A 10 -6.43 -14.89 14.51
CA GLU A 10 -6.26 -14.69 15.96
C GLU A 10 -4.79 -14.71 16.41
N GLY A 11 -3.84 -14.94 15.49
CA GLY A 11 -2.42 -14.95 15.80
C GLY A 11 -1.56 -15.34 14.60
N LEU A 12 -0.25 -15.39 14.81
CA LEU A 12 0.71 -15.90 13.82
C LEU A 12 0.87 -17.42 13.98
N THR A 13 1.22 -18.09 12.89
CA THR A 13 1.60 -19.51 12.95
C THR A 13 2.99 -19.64 13.55
N SER A 14 3.22 -20.71 14.33
CA SER A 14 4.55 -21.00 14.87
C SER A 14 5.58 -21.18 13.75
N GLU A 15 5.20 -21.81 12.64
CA GLU A 15 6.05 -21.95 11.45
C GLU A 15 6.53 -20.59 10.90
N PHE A 16 5.65 -19.57 10.91
CA PHE A 16 6.02 -18.22 10.48
C PHE A 16 6.96 -17.55 11.49
N GLU A 17 6.69 -17.67 12.79
CA GLU A 17 7.55 -17.12 13.84
C GLU A 17 8.94 -17.77 13.86
N ASP A 18 9.01 -19.09 13.70
CA ASP A 18 10.25 -19.86 13.60
C ASP A 18 11.05 -19.45 12.36
N GLY A 19 10.38 -19.30 11.21
CA GLY A 19 11.02 -18.83 9.98
C GLY A 19 11.57 -17.40 10.10
N VAL A 20 10.85 -16.50 10.76
CA VAL A 20 11.32 -15.13 11.03
C VAL A 20 12.51 -15.15 11.98
N THR A 21 12.49 -15.99 13.01
CA THR A 21 13.58 -16.13 13.98
C THR A 21 14.84 -16.66 13.31
N ALA A 22 14.73 -17.75 12.55
CA ALA A 22 15.84 -18.33 11.79
C ALA A 22 16.43 -17.33 10.79
N PHE A 23 15.59 -16.53 10.12
CA PHE A 23 16.05 -15.47 9.24
C PHE A 23 16.81 -14.37 10.00
N ILE A 24 16.32 -13.92 11.15
CA ILE A 24 16.99 -12.90 11.97
C ILE A 24 18.34 -13.42 12.48
N GLU A 25 18.42 -14.66 12.93
CA GLU A 25 19.66 -15.29 13.38
C GLU A 25 20.68 -15.41 12.23
N TRP A 26 20.24 -15.86 11.05
CA TRP A 26 21.06 -15.91 9.85
C TRP A 26 21.56 -14.52 9.44
N ALA A 27 20.67 -13.52 9.41
CA ALA A 27 21.02 -12.16 9.02
C ALA A 27 22.01 -11.51 10.00
N LYS A 28 21.95 -11.86 11.28
CA LYS A 28 22.92 -11.42 12.30
C LYS A 28 24.30 -12.04 12.11
N PHE A 29 24.39 -13.24 11.53
CA PHE A 29 25.67 -13.90 11.25
C PHE A 29 26.45 -13.20 10.13
N GLU A 30 25.75 -12.57 9.18
CA GLU A 30 26.38 -11.86 8.08
C GLU A 30 26.55 -10.35 8.38
N HIS A 31 27.73 -9.99 8.88
CA HIS A 31 28.08 -8.61 9.29
C HIS A 31 27.81 -7.54 8.22
N ALA A 32 27.76 -7.90 6.94
CA ALA A 32 27.39 -6.98 5.86
C ALA A 32 26.00 -6.35 6.08
N TYR A 33 25.06 -7.09 6.68
CA TYR A 33 23.68 -6.68 6.95
C TYR A 33 23.47 -6.11 8.36
N MET A 34 24.54 -5.90 9.14
CA MET A 34 24.47 -5.35 10.50
C MET A 34 25.10 -3.95 10.57
N ASP A 35 24.47 -3.05 11.32
CA ASP A 35 24.93 -1.72 11.76
C ASP A 35 25.02 -1.79 13.29
N ASP A 36 26.21 -2.12 13.80
CA ASP A 36 26.46 -2.58 15.16
C ASP A 36 25.53 -3.75 15.55
N GLU A 37 24.63 -3.56 16.54
CA GLU A 37 23.68 -4.60 17.00
C GLU A 37 22.36 -4.63 16.21
N LYS A 38 22.18 -3.74 15.22
CA LYS A 38 20.92 -3.57 14.48
C LYS A 38 21.05 -4.08 13.05
N ILE A 39 20.05 -4.80 12.56
CA ILE A 39 19.99 -5.17 11.14
C ILE A 39 19.82 -3.90 10.30
N LYS A 40 20.70 -3.69 9.31
CA LYS A 40 20.63 -2.59 8.34
C LYS A 40 19.32 -2.65 7.58
N CYS A 41 18.61 -1.52 7.53
CA CYS A 41 17.51 -1.40 6.58
C CYS A 41 18.07 -1.52 5.16
N PRO A 42 17.46 -2.31 4.28
CA PRO A 42 17.81 -2.32 2.85
C PRO A 42 17.57 -0.97 2.15
N CYS A 43 16.93 -0.02 2.84
CA CYS A 43 16.78 1.34 2.37
C CYS A 43 18.10 2.13 2.56
N ARG A 44 18.79 2.41 1.44
CA ARG A 44 20.13 3.05 1.29
C ARG A 44 20.36 4.38 2.04
N LYS A 45 19.38 4.92 2.76
CA LYS A 45 19.51 6.13 3.58
C LYS A 45 18.94 5.87 4.97
N SER A 46 19.86 5.67 5.91
CA SER A 46 19.63 5.60 7.35
C SER A 46 19.05 6.92 7.89
N LYS A 47 17.73 7.13 7.78
CA LYS A 47 16.97 8.07 8.63
C LYS A 47 15.52 7.58 8.75
N SER A 48 15.29 6.65 9.68
CA SER A 48 13.97 6.11 10.01
C SER A 48 12.99 7.13 10.63
N GLU A 49 13.30 8.43 10.66
CA GLU A 49 12.36 9.49 11.02
C GLU A 49 11.56 10.06 9.82
N VAL A 50 11.91 9.76 8.57
CA VAL A 50 11.32 10.45 7.40
C VAL A 50 10.03 9.80 6.90
N PHE A 51 9.76 8.54 7.26
CA PHE A 51 8.53 7.84 6.87
C PHE A 51 7.40 8.00 7.90
N LYS A 52 7.15 9.22 8.42
CA LYS A 52 6.03 9.53 9.33
C LYS A 52 4.64 9.18 8.77
N THR A 53 4.54 8.91 7.46
CA THR A 53 3.31 8.50 6.78
C THR A 53 3.67 7.54 5.65
N SER A 54 2.92 6.44 5.52
CA SER A 54 3.03 5.46 4.42
C SER A 54 3.08 6.12 3.03
N ASP A 55 2.40 7.25 2.85
CA ASP A 55 2.40 8.04 1.61
C ASP A 55 3.79 8.50 1.15
N LYS A 56 4.69 8.86 2.08
CA LYS A 56 6.07 9.28 1.73
C LYS A 56 6.91 8.09 1.31
N LEU A 57 6.80 6.98 2.05
CA LEU A 57 7.50 5.75 1.72
C LEU A 57 7.09 5.21 0.36
N ILE A 58 5.79 5.20 0.08
CA ILE A 58 5.23 4.74 -1.20
C ILE A 58 5.72 5.63 -2.36
N ARG A 59 5.76 6.96 -2.17
CA ARG A 59 6.30 7.88 -3.17
C ARG A 59 7.80 7.68 -3.40
N ASP A 60 8.59 7.53 -2.34
CA ASP A 60 10.05 7.38 -2.43
C ASP A 60 10.43 6.01 -3.04
N LEU A 61 9.57 4.99 -2.90
CA LEU A 61 9.66 3.70 -3.61
C LEU A 61 9.17 3.78 -5.08
N GLY A 62 8.82 4.96 -5.58
CA GLY A 62 8.33 5.17 -6.94
C GLY A 62 7.00 4.46 -7.22
N LEU A 63 6.20 4.19 -6.21
CA LEU A 63 4.88 3.57 -6.35
C LEU A 63 3.84 4.69 -6.38
N PRO A 64 3.36 5.13 -7.55
CA PRO A 64 2.33 6.16 -7.60
C PRO A 64 1.07 5.67 -6.87
N VAL A 65 0.44 6.56 -6.10
CA VAL A 65 -0.86 6.32 -5.44
C VAL A 65 -1.83 7.35 -5.96
N GLU A 66 -2.91 6.86 -6.54
CA GLU A 66 -4.05 7.68 -6.93
C GLU A 66 -5.06 7.70 -5.78
N LYS A 67 -5.54 8.89 -5.42
CA LYS A 67 -6.58 9.06 -4.42
C LYS A 67 -7.90 9.25 -5.14
N ILE A 68 -8.83 8.35 -4.89
CA ILE A 68 -10.17 8.36 -5.49
C ILE A 68 -11.17 8.55 -4.35
N ASP A 69 -12.02 9.57 -4.45
CA ASP A 69 -13.04 9.78 -3.43
C ASP A 69 -14.06 8.64 -3.45
N ALA A 70 -14.55 8.27 -2.28
CA ALA A 70 -15.54 7.21 -2.13
C ALA A 70 -16.74 7.69 -1.31
N CYS A 71 -17.89 7.08 -1.55
CA CYS A 71 -19.04 7.23 -0.67
C CYS A 71 -18.67 6.74 0.73
N LYS A 72 -19.14 7.45 1.77
CA LYS A 72 -18.97 7.05 3.18
C LYS A 72 -19.43 5.61 3.44
N ASN A 73 -20.50 5.18 2.77
CA ASN A 73 -21.10 3.86 2.91
C ASN A 73 -20.52 2.84 1.88
N GLY A 74 -19.50 3.20 1.11
CA GLY A 74 -18.86 2.31 0.13
C GLY A 74 -19.68 2.04 -1.15
N CYS A 75 -20.78 2.74 -1.39
CA CYS A 75 -21.66 2.45 -2.54
C CYS A 75 -21.04 2.79 -3.90
N ILE A 76 -20.25 3.86 -3.98
CA ILE A 76 -19.58 4.31 -5.21
C ILE A 76 -18.18 4.83 -4.94
N LEU A 77 -17.37 4.79 -6.00
CA LEU A 77 -16.18 5.61 -6.17
C LEU A 77 -16.54 6.77 -7.10
N TYR A 78 -16.18 7.99 -6.72
CA TYR A 78 -16.36 9.18 -7.55
C TYR A 78 -15.27 9.25 -8.62
N TRP A 79 -15.40 8.40 -9.64
CA TRP A 79 -14.41 8.20 -10.69
C TRP A 79 -15.07 8.18 -12.07
N LYS A 80 -14.32 8.65 -13.09
CA LYS A 80 -14.76 8.78 -14.48
C LYS A 80 -16.08 9.55 -14.57
N ASN A 81 -17.17 8.88 -14.93
CA ASN A 81 -18.47 9.48 -15.14
C ASN A 81 -19.11 10.02 -13.85
N ASP A 82 -18.66 9.54 -12.69
CA ASP A 82 -19.20 9.93 -11.38
C ASP A 82 -18.34 11.01 -10.68
N ILE A 83 -17.33 11.58 -11.37
CA ILE A 83 -16.36 12.50 -10.75
C ILE A 83 -16.96 13.84 -10.30
N ASP A 84 -18.01 14.32 -10.97
CA ASP A 84 -18.65 15.61 -10.67
C ASP A 84 -19.84 15.49 -9.70
N LEU A 85 -20.12 14.28 -9.22
CA LEU A 85 -21.18 14.06 -8.24
C LEU A 85 -20.75 14.55 -6.85
N ASP A 86 -21.57 15.43 -6.27
CA ASP A 86 -21.45 15.86 -4.87
C ASP A 86 -22.24 14.94 -3.92
N TYR A 87 -23.12 14.09 -4.46
CA TYR A 87 -23.95 13.13 -3.72
C TYR A 87 -23.90 11.74 -4.35
N CYS A 88 -23.95 10.71 -3.50
CA CYS A 88 -23.99 9.33 -3.92
C CYS A 88 -25.30 9.01 -4.64
N LYS A 89 -25.23 8.56 -5.90
CA LYS A 89 -26.40 8.16 -6.69
C LYS A 89 -27.19 6.97 -6.14
N PHE A 90 -26.61 6.17 -5.23
CA PHE A 90 -27.29 5.01 -4.63
C PHE A 90 -27.88 5.26 -3.25
N CYS A 91 -27.20 6.03 -2.39
CA CYS A 91 -27.64 6.24 -1.00
C CYS A 91 -27.98 7.71 -0.67
N GLY A 92 -27.86 8.62 -1.64
CA GLY A 92 -28.07 10.06 -1.44
C GLY A 92 -27.07 10.74 -0.51
N GLY A 93 -26.07 10.02 -0.01
CA GLY A 93 -25.10 10.52 0.97
C GLY A 93 -24.17 11.56 0.34
N ALA A 94 -23.89 12.63 1.08
CA ALA A 94 -22.95 13.67 0.64
C ALA A 94 -21.52 13.11 0.48
N ARG A 95 -20.83 13.56 -0.56
CA ARG A 95 -19.41 13.25 -0.80
C ARG A 95 -18.50 13.89 0.21
N TYR A 96 -18.75 15.16 0.54
CA TYR A 96 -17.87 16.00 1.35
C TYR A 96 -18.41 16.24 2.76
N LYS A 97 -17.50 16.37 3.72
CA LYS A 97 -17.82 16.76 5.09
C LYS A 97 -18.32 18.21 5.12
N PRO A 98 -19.27 18.55 6.01
CA PRO A 98 -19.73 19.93 6.17
C PRO A 98 -18.56 20.80 6.61
N THR A 99 -18.34 21.91 5.89
CA THR A 99 -17.30 22.88 6.22
C THR A 99 -17.86 23.87 7.23
N ARG A 100 -17.13 24.14 8.33
CA ARG A 100 -17.65 24.96 9.44
C ARG A 100 -17.58 26.48 9.23
N GLU A 101 -16.93 27.03 8.20
CA GLU A 101 -16.77 28.49 8.07
C GLU A 101 -16.81 29.04 6.64
N ARG A 102 -17.33 30.27 6.52
CA ARG A 102 -17.63 31.06 5.31
C ARG A 102 -16.40 31.61 4.57
N ASN A 103 -15.26 30.94 4.62
CA ASN A 103 -14.07 31.37 3.88
C ASN A 103 -14.04 30.71 2.50
N THR A 104 -13.99 31.54 1.45
CA THR A 104 -14.10 31.14 0.04
C THR A 104 -12.97 30.23 -0.47
N ASN A 105 -11.92 30.01 0.32
CA ASN A 105 -10.74 29.22 -0.02
C ASN A 105 -10.66 27.84 0.67
N TYR A 106 -11.73 27.36 1.29
CA TYR A 106 -11.68 26.05 1.96
C TYR A 106 -11.71 24.87 0.98
N LYS A 107 -10.73 23.97 1.08
CA LYS A 107 -10.67 22.74 0.28
C LYS A 107 -11.71 21.74 0.77
N LYS A 108 -12.71 21.42 -0.08
CA LYS A 108 -13.70 20.38 0.19
C LYS A 108 -12.98 19.07 0.58
N THR A 109 -13.37 18.49 1.71
CA THR A 109 -12.76 17.26 2.24
C THR A 109 -13.77 16.12 2.14
N PRO A 110 -13.49 15.03 1.41
CA PRO A 110 -14.41 13.91 1.25
C PRO A 110 -14.59 13.12 2.55
N TYR A 111 -15.70 12.39 2.67
CA TYR A 111 -15.92 11.49 3.79
C TYR A 111 -15.01 10.26 3.77
N ALA A 112 -14.76 9.70 2.59
CA ALA A 112 -13.91 8.52 2.40
C ALA A 112 -13.04 8.68 1.15
N ILE A 113 -11.84 8.08 1.18
CA ILE A 113 -10.87 8.09 0.07
C ILE A 113 -10.35 6.67 -0.11
N LEU A 114 -10.47 6.13 -1.31
CA LEU A 114 -9.77 4.95 -1.77
C LEU A 114 -8.38 5.33 -2.28
N ARG A 115 -7.37 4.55 -1.89
CA ARG A 115 -6.00 4.70 -2.39
C ARG A 115 -5.74 3.61 -3.41
N TYR A 116 -5.77 3.97 -4.70
CA TYR A 116 -5.51 3.07 -5.81
C TYR A 116 -4.01 3.06 -6.14
N LEU A 117 -3.46 1.87 -6.34
CA LEU A 117 -2.07 1.68 -6.76
C LEU A 117 -2.09 1.19 -8.21
N PRO A 118 -1.72 2.02 -9.20
CA PRO A 118 -1.82 1.69 -10.61
C PRO A 118 -1.10 0.38 -10.95
N LEU A 119 -1.85 -0.54 -11.54
CA LEU A 119 -1.34 -1.86 -11.93
C LEU A 119 -0.34 -1.74 -13.08
N THR A 120 -0.60 -0.89 -14.06
CA THR A 120 0.21 -0.75 -15.27
C THR A 120 1.68 -0.46 -14.96
N SER A 121 1.96 0.56 -14.14
CA SER A 121 3.34 0.91 -13.77
C SER A 121 4.03 -0.16 -12.90
N ARG A 122 3.26 -1.05 -12.27
CA ARG A 122 3.81 -2.20 -11.52
C ARG A 122 4.13 -3.35 -12.45
N LEU A 123 3.22 -3.68 -13.35
CA LEU A 123 3.41 -4.70 -14.38
C LEU A 123 4.61 -4.34 -15.27
N GLN A 124 4.70 -3.10 -15.76
CA GLN A 124 5.87 -2.64 -16.54
C GLN A 124 7.20 -2.89 -15.82
N ARG A 125 7.26 -2.67 -14.50
CA ARG A 125 8.47 -2.94 -13.72
C ARG A 125 8.76 -4.43 -13.55
N LEU A 126 7.72 -5.25 -13.37
CA LEU A 126 7.90 -6.70 -13.27
C LEU A 126 8.36 -7.29 -14.60
N TYR A 127 7.86 -6.80 -15.73
CA TYR A 127 8.31 -7.21 -17.06
C TYR A 127 9.66 -6.62 -17.49
N ALA A 128 10.16 -5.58 -16.81
CA ALA A 128 11.46 -4.99 -17.12
C ALA A 128 12.66 -5.83 -16.64
N SER A 129 12.43 -6.79 -15.73
CA SER A 129 13.45 -7.72 -15.26
C SER A 129 13.23 -9.08 -15.90
N GLU A 130 14.26 -9.61 -16.55
CA GLU A 130 14.22 -10.89 -17.26
C GLU A 130 13.83 -12.05 -16.34
N ALA A 131 14.43 -12.11 -15.14
CA ALA A 131 14.14 -13.13 -14.14
C ALA A 131 12.67 -13.15 -13.67
N THR A 132 12.03 -11.98 -13.57
CA THR A 132 10.62 -11.89 -13.20
C THR A 132 9.71 -12.09 -14.41
N ALA A 133 10.11 -11.64 -15.60
CA ALA A 133 9.34 -11.81 -16.83
C ALA A 133 9.14 -13.29 -17.18
N GLU A 134 10.17 -14.13 -17.02
CA GLU A 134 10.07 -15.59 -17.19
C GLU A 134 8.99 -16.21 -16.29
N GLN A 135 8.89 -15.75 -15.05
CA GLN A 135 7.88 -16.22 -14.09
C GLN A 135 6.47 -15.66 -14.35
N MET A 136 6.34 -14.65 -15.21
CA MET A 136 5.07 -14.00 -15.56
C MET A 136 4.42 -14.58 -16.83
N THR A 137 4.97 -15.65 -17.40
CA THR A 137 4.27 -16.41 -18.44
C THR A 137 3.15 -17.21 -17.79
N TRP A 138 1.91 -16.95 -18.21
CA TRP A 138 0.74 -17.72 -17.80
C TRP A 138 0.95 -19.22 -18.07
N HIS A 139 0.19 -20.09 -17.39
CA HIS A 139 0.20 -21.56 -17.48
C HIS A 139 0.10 -22.19 -18.89
N ALA A 140 0.12 -21.43 -19.98
CA ALA A 140 0.09 -21.92 -21.34
C ALA A 140 1.28 -22.84 -21.71
N ASN A 141 2.36 -22.82 -20.93
CA ASN A 141 3.56 -23.64 -21.14
C ASN A 141 3.68 -24.83 -20.17
N HIS A 142 2.62 -25.20 -19.44
CA HIS A 142 2.56 -26.40 -18.59
C HIS A 142 1.38 -27.28 -18.98
#